data_AF-A0A2M7BRI3-F1
#
_entry.id   AF-A0A2M7BRI3-F1
#
_cell.length_a   1.000
_cell.length_b   1.000
_cell.length_c   1.000
_cell.angle_alpha   90.00
_cell.angle_beta   90.00
_cell.angle_gamma   90.00
#
_symmetry.space_group_name_H-M   'P 1'
#
loop_
_entity.id
_entity.type
_entity.pdbx_description
1 polymer ?
#
loop_
_entity_poly.entity_id
_entity_poly.type
_entity_poly.pdbx_seq_one_letter_code
_entity_poly.pdbx_strand_id
1 'polypeptide(L)' 'MVVIFKKKGETKDAIFRKFSRMFMDENIVDELRKKRYYKKPSLRLKDEAKERIRLRARRRRFALSTKKERSAMHHR' A
#
# COMPACT_ATOMS: atom_id res chain seq x y z
N MET A 1 -7.67 5.55 12.09
CA MET A 1 -7.61 4.92 13.44
C MET A 1 -8.26 3.56 13.28
N VAL A 2 -7.47 2.49 13.40
CA VAL A 2 -7.96 1.12 13.12
C VAL A 2 -8.55 0.52 14.39
N VAL A 3 -9.83 0.17 14.34
CA VAL A 3 -10.53 -0.53 15.42
C VAL A 3 -10.96 -1.89 14.90
N ILE A 4 -10.64 -2.96 15.64
CA ILE A 4 -11.03 -4.33 15.27
C ILE A 4 -11.84 -4.96 16.39
N PHE A 5 -13.03 -5.40 16.01
CA PHE A 5 -13.91 -6.18 16.87
C PHE A 5 -13.64 -7.67 16.65
N LYS A 6 -13.40 -8.38 17.75
CA LYS A 6 -13.26 -9.84 17.76
C LYS A 6 -14.61 -10.50 17.51
N LYS A 7 -14.67 -11.40 16.53
CA LYS A 7 -15.86 -12.24 16.31
C LYS A 7 -15.76 -13.56 17.08
N LYS A 8 -16.92 -14.17 17.37
CA LYS A 8 -17.01 -15.49 18.01
C LYS A 8 -16.36 -16.53 17.08
N GLY A 9 -15.37 -17.27 17.58
CA GLY A 9 -14.60 -18.26 16.80
C GLY A 9 -13.31 -17.75 16.15
N GLU A 10 -13.01 -16.44 16.20
CA GLU A 10 -11.70 -15.94 15.71
C GLU A 10 -10.59 -16.22 16.73
N THR A 11 -9.48 -16.77 16.24
CA THR A 11 -8.24 -16.92 17.01
C THR A 11 -7.53 -15.58 17.15
N LYS A 12 -6.70 -15.43 18.20
CA LYS A 12 -5.94 -14.20 18.44
C LYS A 12 -5.03 -13.86 17.25
N ASP A 13 -4.37 -14.86 16.66
CA ASP A 13 -3.48 -14.66 15.51
C ASP A 13 -4.20 -14.15 14.26
N ALA A 14 -5.43 -14.63 14.01
CA ALA A 14 -6.24 -14.14 12.90
C ALA A 14 -6.57 -12.65 13.07
N ILE A 15 -6.84 -12.21 14.30
CA ILE A 15 -7.12 -10.81 14.65
C ILE A 15 -5.87 -9.97 14.45
N PHE A 16 -4.70 -10.41 14.93
CA PHE A 16 -3.44 -9.68 14.72
C PHE A 16 -3.08 -9.56 13.24
N ARG A 17 -3.26 -10.62 12.45
CA ARG A 17 -3.05 -10.55 10.98
C ARG A 17 -3.99 -9.56 10.31
N LYS A 18 -5.25 -9.52 10.73
CA LYS A 18 -6.24 -8.55 10.23
C LYS A 18 -5.85 -7.13 10.61
N PHE A 19 -5.42 -6.91 11.85
CA PHE A 19 -4.88 -5.64 12.31
C PHE A 19 -3.70 -5.18 11.48
N SER A 20 -2.66 -6.00 11.37
CA SER A 20 -1.45 -5.65 10.62
C SER A 20 -1.76 -5.29 9.18
N ARG A 21 -2.67 -6.03 8.51
CA ARG A 21 -3.11 -5.68 7.15
C ARG A 21 -3.80 -4.32 7.10
N MET A 22 -4.85 -4.11 7.90
CA MET A 22 -5.61 -2.84 7.90
C MET A 22 -4.72 -1.65 8.28
N PHE A 23 -3.81 -1.84 9.23
CA PHE A 23 -2.88 -0.81 9.68
C PHE A 23 -1.83 -0.44 8.63
N MET A 24 -1.35 -1.43 7.85
CA MET A 24 -0.48 -1.19 6.69
C MET A 24 -1.24 -0.58 5.52
N ASP A 25 -2.47 -1.02 5.26
CA ASP A 25 -3.31 -0.52 4.16
C ASP A 25 -3.70 0.95 4.37
N GLU A 26 -4.05 1.35 5.59
CA GLU A 26 -4.27 2.76 5.96
C GLU A 26 -2.97 3.59 5.97
N ASN A 27 -1.81 2.95 5.75
CA ASN A 27 -0.50 3.58 5.64
C ASN A 27 -0.11 4.49 6.82
N ILE A 28 -0.66 4.19 8.00
CA ILE A 28 -0.59 5.04 9.21
C ILE A 28 0.86 5.28 9.63
N VAL A 29 1.70 4.24 9.57
CA VAL A 29 3.11 4.33 9.99
C VAL A 29 3.87 5.34 9.15
N ASP A 30 3.67 5.32 7.83
CA ASP A 30 4.38 6.20 6.91
C ASP A 30 3.91 7.64 7.06
N GLU A 31 2.62 7.86 7.32
CA GLU A 31 2.10 9.19 7.62
C GLU A 31 2.67 9.77 8.91
N LEU A 32 2.72 8.98 9.98
CA LEU A 32 3.32 9.39 11.25
C LEU A 32 4.81 9.71 11.08
N ARG A 33 5.55 8.87 10.35
CA ARG A 33 6.98 9.11 10.06
C ARG A 33 7.20 10.39 9.25
N LYS A 34 6.32 10.70 8.28
CA LYS A 34 6.38 11.95 7.51
C LYS A 34 6.13 13.20 8.37
N LYS A 35 5.27 13.08 9.39
CA LYS A 35 4.91 14.18 10.30
C LYS A 35 5.83 14.30 11.52
N ARG A 36 6.67 13.30 11.80
CA ARG A 36 7.59 13.26 12.94
C ARG A 36 8.54 14.46 13.01
N TYR A 37 8.92 15.00 11.85
CA TYR A 37 9.79 16.17 11.77
C TYR A 37 9.21 17.20 10.81
N TYR A 38 9.45 18.47 11.12
CA TYR A 38 9.14 19.53 10.16
C TYR A 38 9.97 19.33 8.90
N LYS A 39 9.31 19.51 7.76
CA LYS A 39 9.93 19.42 6.45
C LYS A 39 9.60 20.67 5.65
N LYS A 40 10.64 21.33 5.12
CA LYS A 40 10.46 22.50 4.25
C LYS A 40 9.50 22.17 3.10
N PRO A 41 8.57 23.08 2.72
CA PRO A 41 7.58 22.83 1.68
C PRO A 41 8.18 22.35 0.35
N SER A 42 9.32 22.89 -0.05
CA SER A 42 10.04 22.51 -1.27
C SER A 42 10.47 21.04 -1.29
N LEU A 43 10.93 20.50 -0.14
CA LEU A 43 11.31 19.10 0.00
C LEU A 43 10.07 18.19 0.05
N ARG A 44 8.96 18.68 0.60
CA ARG A 44 7.68 17.95 0.58
C ARG A 44 7.17 17.78 -0.86
N LEU A 45 7.15 18.85 -1.65
CA LEU A 45 6.74 18.83 -3.05
C LEU A 45 7.61 17.90 -3.91
N LYS A 46 8.93 17.91 -3.70
CA LYS A 46 9.86 17.02 -4.42
C LYS A 46 9.57 15.54 -4.14
N ASP A 47 9.23 15.18 -2.91
CA ASP A 47 8.96 13.79 -2.56
C ASP A 47 7.58 13.33 -3.04
N GLU A 48 6.57 14.19 -3.00
CA GLU A 48 5.26 13.91 -3.59
C GLU A 48 5.35 13.66 -5.10
N ALA A 49 6.20 14.43 -5.81
CA ALA A 49 6.46 14.21 -7.23
C ALA A 49 7.14 12.85 -7.50
N LYS A 50 8.14 12.48 -6.69
CA LYS A 50 8.82 11.17 -6.78
C LYS A 50 7.85 10.01 -6.53
N GLU A 51 7.02 10.10 -5.50
CA GLU A 51 6.02 9.07 -5.20
C GLU A 51 4.99 8.92 -6.33
N ARG A 52 4.54 10.02 -6.93
CA ARG A 52 3.64 9.99 -8.09
C ARG A 52 4.26 9.24 -9.28
N ILE A 53 5.53 9.48 -9.57
CA ILE A 53 6.27 8.79 -10.64
C ILE A 53 6.39 7.29 -10.33
N ARG A 54 6.75 6.93 -9.09
CA ARG A 54 6.85 5.53 -8.64
C ARG A 54 5.52 4.79 -8.77
N LEU A 55 4.42 5.39 -8.32
CA LEU A 55 3.08 4.81 -8.42
C LEU A 55 2.66 4.58 -9.88
N ARG A 56 2.94 5.55 -10.76
CA ARG A 56 2.69 5.40 -12.21
C ARG A 56 3.51 4.25 -12.79
N ALA A 57 4.79 4.15 -12.45
CA ALA A 57 5.65 3.06 -12.91
C ALA A 57 5.16 1.69 -12.42
N ARG A 58 4.76 1.58 -11.14
CA ARG A 58 4.20 0.34 -10.56
C ARG A 58 2.94 -0.11 -11.30
N ARG A 59 2.00 0.81 -11.55
CA ARG A 59 0.77 0.52 -12.30
C ARG A 59 1.05 0.04 -13.72
N ARG A 60 2.01 0.66 -14.42
CA ARG A 60 2.42 0.22 -15.77
C ARG A 60 3.01 -1.18 -15.75
N ARG A 61 3.91 -1.50 -14.81
CA ARG A 61 4.49 -2.84 -14.67
C ARG A 61 3.43 -3.92 -14.45
N PHE A 62 2.45 -3.64 -13.60
CA PHE A 62 1.33 -4.54 -13.35
C PHE A 62 0.46 -4.75 -14.61
N ALA A 63 0.15 -3.67 -15.34
CA ALA A 63 -0.60 -3.78 -16.60
C ALA A 63 0.16 -4.56 -17.70
N LEU A 64 1.49 -4.49 -17.70
CA LEU A 64 2.33 -5.25 -18.63
C LEU A 64 2.39 -6.74 -18.27
N SER A 65 2.45 -7.09 -16.97
CA SER A 65 2.44 -8.50 -16.56
C SER A 65 1.10 -9.16 -16.88
N THR A 66 -0.02 -8.48 -16.64
CA THR A 66 -1.35 -9.02 -16.96
C THR A 66 -1.60 -9.16 -18.46
N LYS A 67 -1.08 -8.24 -19.29
CA LYS A 67 -1.12 -8.39 -20.76
C LYS A 67 -0.30 -9.58 -21.24
N LYS A 68 0.88 -9.81 -20.67
CA LYS A 68 1.74 -10.96 -21.00
C LYS A 68 1.06 -12.29 -20.67
N GLU A 69 0.42 -12.38 -19.51
CA GLU A 69 -0.34 -13.56 -19.09
C GLU A 69 -1.54 -13.85 -20.01
N ARG A 70 -2.29 -12.81 -20.39
CA ARG A 70 -3.44 -12.96 -21.32
C ARG A 70 -3.04 -13.37 -22.73
N SER A 71 -1.94 -12.82 -23.24
CA SER A 71 -1.40 -13.19 -24.56
C SER A 71 -0.90 -14.64 -24.59
N ALA A 72 -0.35 -15.14 -23.47
CA ALA A 72 0.13 -16.52 -23.37
C ALA A 72 -1.01 -17.56 -23.27
N MET A 73 -2.21 -17.17 -22.83
CA MET A 73 -3.38 -18.07 -22.79
C MET A 73 -4.04 -18.28 -24.16
N HIS A 74 -3.97 -17.30 -25.07
CA HIS A 74 -4.60 -17.39 -26.39
C HIS A 74 -3.76 -18.15 -27.44
N HIS A 75 -2.53 -18.54 -27.11
CA HIS A 75 -1.66 -19.35 -27.98
C HIS A 75 -1.56 -20.82 -27.52
N ARG A 76 -2.51 -21.31 -26.70
CA ARG A 76 -2.62 -22.71 -26.29
C ARG A 76 -3.89 -23.34 -26.84
#